data_AF-A0A1I8CHS5-F1
#
_entry.id   AF-A0A1I8CHS5-F1
#
_cell.length_a   1.000
_cell.length_b   1.000
_cell.length_c   1.000
_cell.angle_alpha   90.00
_cell.angle_beta   90.00
_cell.angle_gamma   90.00
#
_symmetry.space_group_name_H-M   'P 1'
#
loop_
_entity.id
_entity.type
_entity.pdbx_description
1 polymer ?
#
loop_
_entity_poly.entity_id
_entity_poly.type
_entity_poly.pdbx_seq_one_letter_code
_entity_poly.pdbx_strand_id
1 'polypeptide(L)'
;MDLLGKCQRQESVLGKKNEAFKKTKIKPGHVLKKTNVTDTRFVAKQLSLIEQLQAKKSEIVSYRGLTLGDLFKQMGHHNLNIRRDAVVGTKELLKSNPVLMNAK
;
A
#
# COMPACT_ATOMS: atom_id res chain seq x y z
N MET A 1 -7.74 -26.24 -76.18
CA MET A 1 -6.64 -25.62 -76.93
C MET A 1 -6.55 -24.14 -76.56
N ASP A 2 -6.53 -23.77 -75.28
CA ASP A 2 -5.45 -23.90 -74.28
C ASP A 2 -4.46 -22.73 -74.29
N LEU A 3 -4.51 -21.99 -73.17
CA LEU A 3 -3.41 -21.32 -72.47
C LEU A 3 -2.83 -20.02 -73.07
N LEU A 4 -3.40 -18.90 -72.63
CA LEU A 4 -2.60 -17.71 -72.30
C LEU A 4 -2.94 -17.25 -70.89
N GLY A 5 -2.06 -17.63 -69.97
CA GLY A 5 -2.17 -17.36 -68.54
C GLY A 5 -2.19 -15.87 -68.23
N LYS A 6 -3.21 -15.46 -67.49
CA LYS A 6 -3.25 -14.14 -66.84
C LYS A 6 -2.29 -14.20 -65.66
N CYS A 7 -1.05 -13.77 -65.88
CA CYS A 7 -0.10 -13.49 -64.81
C CYS A 7 -0.72 -12.43 -63.90
N GLN A 8 -1.11 -12.83 -62.70
CA GLN A 8 -1.56 -11.92 -61.64
C GLN A 8 -0.36 -11.08 -61.23
N ARG A 9 -0.24 -9.89 -61.81
CA ARG A 9 0.67 -8.85 -61.37
C ARG A 9 0.33 -8.54 -59.90
N GLN A 10 1.21 -8.93 -58.99
CA GLN A 10 1.13 -8.55 -57.58
C GLN A 10 1.02 -7.04 -57.52
N GLU A 11 -0.11 -6.52 -57.02
CA GLU A 11 -0.18 -5.15 -56.56
C GLU A 11 0.78 -5.04 -55.38
N SER A 12 1.95 -4.49 -55.68
CA SER A 12 2.97 -4.23 -54.70
C SER A 12 2.37 -3.33 -53.63
N VAL A 13 2.27 -3.85 -52.40
CA VAL A 13 1.91 -3.12 -51.19
C VAL A 13 2.99 -2.06 -50.93
N LEU A 14 2.95 -0.97 -51.70
CA LEU A 14 3.82 0.20 -51.60
C LEU A 14 2.98 1.41 -51.23
N GLY A 15 2.52 1.44 -49.98
CA GLY A 15 1.79 2.60 -49.47
C GLY A 15 1.83 2.83 -47.97
N LYS A 16 2.42 1.93 -47.17
CA LYS A 16 2.42 2.03 -45.69
C LYS A 16 3.78 1.77 -45.07
N LYS A 17 4.87 2.21 -45.71
CA LYS A 17 6.24 1.96 -45.21
C LYS A 17 6.76 3.03 -44.23
N ASN A 18 6.03 4.14 -44.02
CA ASN A 18 6.57 5.31 -43.31
C ASN A 18 5.80 5.74 -42.05
N GLU A 19 4.79 4.99 -41.59
CA GLU A 19 4.06 5.37 -40.35
C GLU A 19 4.73 4.90 -39.07
N ALA A 20 5.60 3.88 -39.15
CA ALA A 20 6.27 3.30 -37.98
C ALA A 20 7.27 4.27 -37.31
N PHE A 21 7.78 5.26 -38.05
CA PHE A 21 8.79 6.21 -37.55
C PHE A 21 8.44 7.65 -37.91
N LYS A 22 7.33 8.15 -37.36
CA LYS A 22 6.92 9.55 -37.52
C LYS A 22 7.73 10.45 -36.58
N LYS A 23 8.68 11.20 -37.15
CA LYS A 23 9.41 12.25 -36.41
C LYS A 23 8.50 13.47 -36.21
N THR A 24 8.27 13.86 -34.96
CA THR A 24 7.47 15.06 -34.64
C THR A 24 8.23 16.32 -35.05
N LYS A 25 7.53 17.27 -35.70
CA LYS A 25 8.11 18.58 -36.04
C LYS A 25 8.49 19.33 -34.75
N ILE A 26 9.71 19.84 -34.72
CA ILE A 26 10.28 20.56 -33.59
C ILE A 26 9.71 21.98 -33.60
N LYS A 27 9.10 22.41 -32.49
CA LYS A 27 8.69 23.80 -32.32
C LYS A 27 9.86 24.60 -31.74
N PRO A 28 10.14 25.81 -32.24
CA PRO A 28 11.20 26.65 -31.68
C PRO A 28 10.93 26.93 -30.20
N GLY A 29 11.97 26.81 -29.36
CA GLY A 29 11.90 27.02 -27.91
C GLY A 29 11.52 25.80 -27.06
N HIS A 30 11.22 24.63 -27.65
CA HIS A 30 10.91 23.42 -26.88
C HIS A 30 12.04 22.39 -26.95
N VAL A 31 12.37 21.80 -25.79
CA VAL A 31 13.45 20.79 -25.70
C VAL A 31 12.99 19.47 -26.31
N LEU A 32 13.88 18.89 -27.13
CA LEU A 32 13.64 17.64 -27.84
C LEU A 32 13.64 16.44 -26.89
N LYS A 33 12.51 15.73 -26.83
CA LYS A 33 12.43 14.42 -26.16
C LYS A 33 13.06 13.37 -27.06
N LYS A 34 14.13 12.73 -26.59
CA LYS A 34 14.77 11.60 -27.27
C LYS A 34 13.82 10.39 -27.22
N THR A 35 13.65 9.70 -28.34
CA THR A 35 12.65 8.62 -28.50
C THR A 35 13.02 7.31 -27.80
N ASN A 36 14.32 7.09 -27.53
CA ASN A 36 14.84 5.83 -27.01
C ASN A 36 15.36 5.95 -25.57
N VAL A 37 14.86 6.93 -24.81
CA VAL A 37 15.28 7.15 -23.42
C VAL A 37 14.25 6.53 -22.49
N THR A 38 14.68 5.53 -21.72
CA THR A 38 13.89 4.96 -20.64
C THR A 38 13.97 5.89 -19.44
N ASP A 39 12.83 6.37 -18.96
CA ASP A 39 12.76 7.13 -17.71
C ASP A 39 12.75 6.15 -16.53
N THR A 40 13.79 6.21 -15.70
CA THR A 40 13.97 5.32 -14.52
C THR A 40 13.51 5.98 -13.22
N ARG A 41 12.78 7.08 -13.29
CA ARG A 41 12.27 7.78 -12.11
C ARG A 41 11.00 7.10 -11.61
N PHE A 42 11.14 6.27 -10.58
CA PHE A 42 10.00 5.71 -9.86
C PHE A 42 9.99 6.20 -8.41
N VAL A 43 8.79 6.32 -7.83
CA VAL A 43 8.59 6.65 -6.42
C VAL A 43 7.87 5.47 -5.77
N ALA A 44 8.52 4.86 -4.78
CA ALA A 44 7.92 3.82 -3.95
C ALA A 44 7.51 4.42 -2.60
N LYS A 45 6.23 4.26 -2.22
CA LYS A 45 5.75 4.62 -0.89
C LYS A 45 5.86 3.41 0.04
N GLN A 46 6.34 3.64 1.26
CA GLN A 46 6.46 2.60 2.27
C GLN A 46 5.10 2.34 2.93
N LEU A 47 4.80 1.06 3.18
CA LEU A 47 3.67 0.65 4.00
C LEU A 47 4.08 0.73 5.48
N SER A 48 3.36 1.52 6.27
CA SER A 48 3.52 1.57 7.72
C SER A 48 2.53 0.62 8.38
N LEU A 49 3.01 -0.49 8.92
CA LEU A 49 2.20 -1.41 9.71
C LEU A 49 2.01 -0.82 11.11
N ILE A 50 0.76 -0.55 11.47
CA ILE A 50 0.40 0.08 12.74
C ILE A 50 0.30 -1.03 13.81
N GLU A 51 1.32 -1.09 14.66
CA GLU A 51 1.38 -1.69 16.01
C GLU A 51 1.10 -3.19 16.21
N GLN A 52 0.29 -3.87 15.41
CA GLN A 52 -0.18 -5.24 15.70
C GLN A 52 0.94 -6.29 15.78
N LEU A 53 2.08 -6.06 15.11
CA LEU A 53 3.23 -6.97 15.08
C LEU A 53 4.32 -6.62 16.10
N GLN A 54 4.15 -5.57 16.90
CA GLN A 54 5.13 -5.25 17.92
C GLN A 54 4.98 -6.26 19.06
N ALA A 55 6.08 -6.97 19.37
CA ALA A 55 6.15 -7.79 20.57
C ALA A 55 5.87 -6.88 21.77
N LYS A 56 4.75 -7.11 22.44
CA LYS A 56 4.41 -6.38 23.66
C LYS A 56 5.55 -6.61 24.65
N LYS A 57 6.19 -5.52 25.09
CA LYS A 57 7.23 -5.57 26.12
C LYS A 57 6.65 -6.21 27.39
N SER A 58 7.50 -6.62 28.32
CA SER A 58 7.13 -7.19 29.62
C SER A 58 6.40 -6.17 30.50
N GLU A 59 5.18 -5.81 30.10
CA GLU A 59 4.30 -4.90 30.80
C GLU A 59 3.44 -5.67 31.78
N ILE A 60 3.05 -4.99 32.86
CA ILE A 60 2.14 -5.53 33.86
C ILE A 60 0.77 -5.68 33.20
N VAL A 61 0.34 -6.93 33.01
CA VAL A 61 -0.90 -7.30 32.32
C VAL A 61 -1.91 -7.93 33.27
N SER A 62 -3.20 -7.77 32.96
CA SER A 62 -4.29 -8.47 33.66
C SER A 62 -4.29 -9.97 33.32
N TYR A 63 -5.13 -10.75 34.01
CA TYR A 63 -5.34 -12.17 33.72
C TYR A 63 -5.69 -12.44 32.24
N ARG A 64 -6.36 -11.48 31.58
CA ARG A 64 -6.71 -11.56 30.15
C ARG A 64 -5.62 -11.04 29.21
N GLY A 65 -4.43 -10.72 29.71
CA GLY A 65 -3.32 -10.20 28.90
C GLY A 65 -3.52 -8.77 28.41
N LEU A 66 -4.36 -7.98 29.10
CA LEU A 66 -4.59 -6.57 28.76
C LEU A 66 -3.71 -5.65 29.61
N THR A 67 -3.11 -4.66 28.95
CA THR A 67 -2.33 -3.61 29.63
C THR A 67 -3.26 -2.60 30.28
N LEU A 68 -2.74 -1.79 31.21
CA LEU A 68 -3.53 -0.74 31.85
C LEU A 68 -4.08 0.29 30.82
N GLY A 69 -3.28 0.63 29.81
CA GLY A 69 -3.71 1.52 28.73
C GLY A 69 -4.82 0.91 27.87
N ASP A 70 -4.75 -0.38 27.57
CA ASP A 70 -5.79 -1.09 26.83
C ASP A 70 -7.11 -1.16 27.62
N LEU A 71 -7.04 -1.39 28.94
CA LEU A 71 -8.21 -1.38 29.81
C LEU A 71 -8.88 -0.01 29.84
N PHE A 72 -8.10 1.08 29.92
CA PHE A 72 -8.66 2.43 29.90
C PHE A 72 -9.35 2.77 28.58
N LYS A 73 -8.81 2.31 27.43
CA LYS A 73 -9.49 2.42 26.13
C LYS A 73 -10.83 1.67 26.13
N GLN A 74 -10.89 0.48 26.75
CA GLN A 74 -12.12 -0.32 26.82
C GLN A 74 -13.21 0.27 27.73
N MET A 75 -12.85 1.06 28.75
CA MET A 75 -13.85 1.75 29.60
C MET A 75 -14.72 2.75 28.82
N GLY A 76 -14.20 3.31 27.72
CA GLY A 76 -14.94 4.21 26.83
C GLY A 76 -15.74 3.50 25.73
N HIS A 77 -15.75 2.17 25.69
CA HIS A 77 -16.35 1.41 24.60
C HIS A 77 -17.89 1.43 24.65
N HIS A 78 -18.56 1.40 23.49
CA HIS A 78 -20.04 1.45 23.39
C HIS A 78 -20.72 0.25 24.06
N ASN A 79 -20.09 -0.93 23.98
CA ASN A 79 -20.59 -2.16 24.58
C ASN A 79 -20.44 -2.18 26.11
N LEU A 80 -21.54 -2.37 26.83
CA LEU A 80 -21.59 -2.42 28.29
C LEU A 80 -20.74 -3.55 28.89
N ASN A 81 -20.72 -4.73 28.27
CA ASN A 81 -19.98 -5.89 28.79
C ASN A 81 -18.47 -5.61 28.75
N ILE A 82 -18.00 -4.98 27.67
CA ILE A 82 -16.60 -4.58 27.52
C ILE A 82 -16.22 -3.54 28.57
N ARG A 83 -17.07 -2.55 28.84
CA ARG A 83 -16.82 -1.56 29.91
C ARG A 83 -16.75 -2.20 31.29
N ARG A 84 -17.69 -3.11 31.59
CA ARG A 84 -17.72 -3.84 32.87
C ARG A 84 -16.46 -4.67 33.08
N ASP A 85 -16.08 -5.44 32.07
CA ASP A 85 -14.87 -6.27 32.10
C ASP A 85 -13.61 -5.40 32.29
N ALA A 86 -13.55 -4.22 31.66
CA ALA A 86 -12.44 -3.29 31.83
C ALA A 86 -12.31 -2.76 33.27
N VAL A 87 -13.43 -2.41 33.91
CA VAL A 87 -13.44 -1.95 35.33
C VAL A 87 -13.03 -3.09 36.27
N VAL A 88 -13.47 -4.32 36.01
CA VAL A 88 -13.06 -5.48 36.81
C VAL A 88 -11.56 -5.76 36.62
N GLY A 89 -11.07 -5.74 35.38
CA GLY A 89 -9.66 -5.98 35.07
C GLY A 89 -8.73 -4.92 35.65
N THR A 90 -9.13 -3.64 35.68
CA THR A 90 -8.34 -2.58 36.33
C THR A 90 -8.27 -2.79 37.84
N LYS A 91 -9.40 -3.11 38.50
CA LYS A 91 -9.43 -3.43 39.92
C LYS A 91 -8.51 -4.61 40.26
N GLU A 92 -8.53 -5.65 39.45
CA GLU A 92 -7.66 -6.82 39.61
C GLU A 92 -6.18 -6.44 39.51
N LEU A 93 -5.81 -5.71 38.46
CA LEU A 93 -4.43 -5.32 38.17
C LEU A 93 -3.82 -4.44 39.28
N LEU A 94 -4.61 -3.51 39.82
CA LEU A 94 -4.20 -2.64 40.91
C LEU A 94 -4.09 -3.38 42.24
N LYS A 95 -4.95 -4.40 42.47
CA LYS A 95 -4.89 -5.22 43.68
C LYS A 95 -3.66 -6.14 43.69
N SER A 96 -3.28 -6.69 42.54
CA SER A 96 -2.10 -7.55 42.42
C SER A 96 -0.78 -6.78 42.45
N ASN A 97 -0.78 -5.51 42.03
CA ASN A 97 0.42 -4.68 41.93
C ASN A 97 0.26 -3.36 42.72
N PRO A 98 0.36 -3.39 44.08
CA PRO A 98 0.18 -2.20 44.91
C PRO A 98 1.22 -1.09 44.65
N VAL A 99 2.37 -1.45 44.04
CA VAL A 99 3.42 -0.52 43.62
C VAL A 99 2.89 0.55 42.66
N LEU A 100 1.89 0.24 41.84
CA LEU A 100 1.31 1.17 40.87
C LEU A 100 0.52 2.34 41.51
N MET A 101 0.06 2.18 42.76
CA MET A 101 -0.72 3.21 43.46
C MET A 101 0.15 4.13 44.33
N ASN A 102 1.39 3.75 44.58
CA ASN A 102 2.31 4.45 45.48
C ASN A 102 3.36 5.28 44.73
N ALA A 103 3.00 5.80 43.55
CA ALA A 103 3.86 6.72 42.81
C ALA A 103 4.00 8.04 43.63
N LYS A 104 5.20 8.26 44.16
CA LYS A 104 5.64 9.52 44.79
C LYS A 104 5.83 10.61 43.75
#